data_AF-A0A4Y7KNL3-F1
#
_entry.id   AF-A0A4Y7KNL3-F1
#
_cell.length_a   1.000
_cell.length_b   1.000
_cell.length_c   1.000
_cell.angle_alpha   90.00
_cell.angle_beta   90.00
_cell.angle_gamma   90.00
#
_symmetry.space_group_name_H-M   'P 1'
#
loop_
_entity.id
_entity.type
_entity.pdbx_description
1 polymer ?
#
loop_
_entity_poly.entity_id
_entity_poly.type
_entity_poly.pdbx_seq_one_letter_code
_entity_poly.pdbx_strand_id
1 'polypeptide(L)'
;MKTPAAIMYNLLGEEEGEQGFALAHQLIGRALNVPGASVHWYNKPEIRKQRKMGHITIVGPSMVNVENKLKSLLSKEDKIADGQSQATPLVGIIMGSDSDLPIMKEAAKVLDIFGVPYEVRIVSAHRTPELMNVYAKSAHKRGIQVIIAGAGGAAHLPGMVASETPLPVVAVPIRGSQLGGLDSVLSMLQMPRGIPTAIVGINNAENAALLAVRTLAILYPDMQARMIQYQQDMTDDVLRKGDKLMDLGWEGYLDSR
;
A
#
# COMPACT_ATOMS: atom_id res chain seq x y z
N MET A 1 28.52 4.08 4.34
CA MET A 1 27.27 3.50 4.89
C MET A 1 27.40 1.98 4.78
N LYS A 2 27.38 1.22 5.89
CA LYS A 2 27.45 -0.26 5.83
C LYS A 2 26.03 -0.77 5.52
N THR A 3 25.83 -1.33 4.33
CA THR A 3 24.57 -2.00 3.97
C THR A 3 24.63 -3.47 4.41
N PRO A 4 23.63 -4.00 5.14
CA PRO A 4 23.70 -5.35 5.71
C PRO A 4 23.72 -6.50 4.69
N ALA A 5 23.17 -6.29 3.48
CA ALA A 5 23.10 -7.33 2.46
C ALA A 5 23.25 -6.75 1.04
N ALA A 6 23.83 -7.54 0.14
CA ALA A 6 24.00 -7.20 -1.27
C ALA A 6 23.95 -8.45 -2.17
N ILE A 7 23.40 -8.31 -3.38
CA ILE A 7 23.50 -9.29 -4.47
C ILE A 7 24.13 -8.62 -5.68
N MET A 8 25.06 -9.30 -6.33
CA MET A 8 25.53 -8.94 -7.66
C MET A 8 24.95 -9.93 -8.69
N TYR A 9 24.14 -9.42 -9.62
CA TYR A 9 23.59 -10.17 -10.74
C TYR A 9 24.40 -9.89 -12.01
N ASN A 10 24.85 -10.94 -12.70
CA ASN A 10 25.59 -10.81 -13.95
C ASN A 10 24.63 -10.62 -15.13
N LEU A 11 24.81 -9.51 -15.86
CA LEU A 11 24.11 -9.31 -17.13
C LEU A 11 24.81 -10.13 -18.21
N LEU A 12 24.17 -11.18 -18.69
CA LEU A 12 24.66 -12.03 -19.77
C LEU A 12 23.93 -11.68 -21.07
N GLY A 13 24.58 -11.85 -22.22
CA GLY A 13 23.90 -11.76 -23.51
C GLY A 13 22.88 -12.88 -23.67
N GLU A 14 21.60 -12.54 -23.73
CA GLU A 14 20.53 -13.53 -23.98
C GLU A 14 20.43 -13.87 -25.48
N GLU A 15 20.65 -12.87 -26.34
CA GLU A 15 20.64 -12.96 -27.79
C GLU A 15 21.83 -12.22 -28.41
N GLU A 16 22.01 -12.37 -29.73
CA GLU A 16 23.08 -11.73 -30.50
C GLU A 16 22.60 -10.48 -31.23
N GLY A 17 23.54 -9.59 -31.60
CA GLY A 17 23.24 -8.39 -32.37
C GLY A 17 22.32 -7.38 -31.65
N GLU A 18 21.57 -6.59 -32.42
CA GLU A 18 20.72 -5.51 -31.89
C GLU A 18 19.64 -5.99 -30.91
N GLN A 19 19.06 -7.18 -31.15
CA GLN A 19 18.05 -7.76 -30.26
C GLN A 19 18.63 -8.07 -28.87
N GLY A 20 19.86 -8.57 -28.81
CA GLY A 20 20.56 -8.77 -27.54
C GLY A 20 20.76 -7.46 -26.78
N PHE A 21 21.14 -6.38 -27.48
CA PHE A 21 21.26 -5.06 -26.85
C PHE A 21 19.90 -4.55 -26.34
N ALA A 22 18.81 -4.72 -27.10
CA ALA A 22 17.48 -4.27 -26.68
C ALA A 22 17.04 -4.96 -25.37
N LEU A 23 17.20 -6.29 -25.28
CA LEU A 23 16.89 -7.06 -24.07
C LEU A 23 17.75 -6.63 -22.87
N ALA A 24 19.05 -6.43 -23.09
CA ALA A 24 19.96 -5.96 -22.05
C ALA A 24 19.56 -4.56 -21.55
N HIS A 25 19.23 -3.63 -22.45
CA HIS A 25 18.79 -2.28 -22.08
C HIS A 25 17.43 -2.28 -21.35
N GLN A 26 16.48 -3.16 -21.73
CA GLN A 26 15.22 -3.30 -21.02
C GLN A 26 15.43 -3.77 -19.57
N LEU A 27 16.33 -4.74 -19.36
CA LEU A 27 16.69 -5.21 -18.02
C LEU A 27 17.43 -4.12 -17.21
N ILE A 28 18.33 -3.37 -17.84
CA ILE A 28 19.00 -2.20 -17.24
C ILE A 28 17.98 -1.13 -16.84
N GLY A 29 17.04 -0.79 -17.71
CA GLY A 29 15.99 0.19 -17.44
C GLY A 29 15.13 -0.21 -16.25
N ARG A 30 14.76 -1.50 -16.14
CA ARG A 30 14.07 -2.02 -14.95
C ARG A 30 14.94 -1.90 -13.69
N ALA A 31 16.23 -2.22 -13.79
CA ALA A 31 17.14 -2.15 -12.65
C ALA A 31 17.33 -0.72 -12.11
N LEU A 32 17.34 0.29 -12.98
CA LEU A 32 17.45 1.70 -12.57
C LEU A 32 16.26 2.18 -11.73
N ASN A 33 15.10 1.52 -11.85
CA ASN A 33 13.92 1.83 -11.04
C ASN A 33 13.86 1.08 -9.70
N VAL A 34 14.84 0.21 -9.40
CA VAL A 34 14.90 -0.54 -8.15
C VAL A 34 15.70 0.24 -7.10
N PRO A 35 15.11 0.67 -5.97
CA PRO A 35 15.84 1.40 -4.93
C PRO A 35 17.02 0.60 -4.38
N GLY A 36 18.21 1.20 -4.40
CA GLY A 36 19.46 0.55 -3.99
C GLY A 36 20.07 -0.38 -5.04
N ALA A 37 19.60 -0.35 -6.29
CA ALA A 37 20.28 -1.00 -7.41
C ALA A 37 21.26 -0.04 -8.10
N SER A 38 22.43 -0.55 -8.47
CA SER A 38 23.40 0.14 -9.33
C SER A 38 23.72 -0.74 -10.53
N VAL A 39 23.81 -0.13 -11.71
CA VAL A 39 24.12 -0.83 -12.95
C VAL A 39 25.53 -0.48 -13.41
N HIS A 40 26.32 -1.49 -13.73
CA HIS A 40 27.64 -1.34 -14.34
C HIS A 40 27.65 -2.01 -15.72
N TRP A 41 27.54 -1.19 -16.75
CA TRP A 41 27.57 -1.61 -18.14
C TRP A 41 28.99 -1.53 -18.72
N TYR A 42 29.45 -2.59 -19.39
CA TYR A 42 30.83 -2.66 -19.89
C TYR A 42 31.02 -2.13 -21.32
N ASN A 43 29.96 -1.58 -21.92
CA ASN A 43 29.96 -0.94 -23.25
C ASN A 43 30.73 -1.72 -24.33
N LYS A 44 30.52 -3.04 -24.38
CA LYS A 44 31.18 -3.91 -25.36
C LYS A 44 30.56 -3.67 -26.74
N PRO A 45 31.38 -3.65 -27.82
CA PRO A 45 30.90 -3.34 -29.17
C PRO A 45 29.97 -4.42 -29.75
N GLU A 46 30.05 -5.65 -29.23
CA GLU A 46 29.25 -6.79 -29.69
C GLU A 46 28.69 -7.57 -28.50
N ILE A 47 27.41 -7.93 -28.58
CA ILE A 47 26.78 -8.88 -27.66
C ILE A 47 26.79 -10.28 -28.26
N ARG A 48 27.22 -11.26 -27.46
CA ARG A 48 27.24 -12.69 -27.81
C ARG A 48 26.51 -13.46 -26.74
N LYS A 49 25.87 -14.56 -27.10
CA LYS A 49 25.09 -15.37 -26.16
C LYS A 49 25.99 -15.84 -25.00
N GLN A 50 25.48 -15.73 -23.77
CA GLN A 50 26.19 -16.04 -22.51
C GLN A 50 27.45 -15.21 -22.22
N ARG A 51 27.79 -14.21 -23.04
CA ARG A 51 28.90 -13.29 -22.74
C ARG A 51 28.46 -12.31 -21.65
N LYS A 52 29.28 -12.15 -20.61
CA LYS A 52 29.03 -11.11 -19.58
C LYS A 52 29.16 -9.71 -20.19
N MET A 53 28.08 -8.95 -20.13
CA MET A 53 27.96 -7.59 -20.68
C MET A 53 28.01 -6.50 -19.60
N GLY A 54 27.75 -6.88 -18.35
CA GLY A 54 27.79 -5.98 -17.20
C GLY A 54 27.40 -6.71 -15.94
N HIS A 55 27.08 -5.95 -14.90
CA HIS A 55 26.46 -6.48 -13.69
C HIS A 55 25.55 -5.44 -13.03
N ILE A 56 24.62 -5.92 -12.22
CA ILE A 56 23.71 -5.12 -11.41
C ILE A 56 24.00 -5.48 -9.96
N THR A 57 24.26 -4.48 -9.12
CA THR A 57 24.43 -4.66 -7.68
C THR A 57 23.17 -4.14 -7.00
N ILE A 58 22.52 -4.96 -6.17
CA ILE A 58 21.35 -4.57 -5.39
C ILE A 58 21.73 -4.64 -3.92
N VAL A 59 21.53 -3.55 -3.18
CA VAL A 59 21.77 -3.48 -1.73
C VAL A 59 20.47 -3.30 -0.95
N GLY A 60 20.47 -3.77 0.29
CA GLY A 60 19.30 -3.69 1.15
C GLY A 60 19.57 -4.04 2.62
N PRO A 61 18.55 -3.90 3.48
CA PRO A 61 18.66 -4.14 4.92
C PRO A 61 18.75 -5.63 5.30
N SER A 62 18.39 -6.55 4.41
CA SER A 62 18.45 -8.00 4.66
C SER A 62 18.56 -8.80 3.36
N MET A 63 19.03 -10.04 3.45
CA MET A 63 19.17 -10.93 2.29
C MET A 63 17.83 -11.19 1.58
N VAL A 64 16.77 -11.40 2.36
CA VAL A 64 15.39 -11.59 1.86
C VAL A 64 14.91 -10.36 1.08
N ASN A 65 15.22 -9.15 1.56
CA ASN A 65 14.87 -7.92 0.85
C ASN A 65 15.54 -7.86 -0.54
N VAL A 66 16.83 -8.16 -0.60
CA VAL A 66 17.61 -8.09 -1.85
C VAL A 66 17.19 -9.20 -2.82
N GLU A 67 16.89 -10.40 -2.34
CA GLU A 67 16.37 -11.50 -3.18
C GLU A 67 15.02 -11.18 -3.80
N ASN A 68 14.10 -10.57 -3.05
CA ASN A 68 12.78 -10.19 -3.56
C ASN A 68 12.89 -9.11 -4.64
N LYS A 69 13.78 -8.11 -4.45
CA LYS A 69 14.09 -7.11 -5.48
C LYS A 69 14.65 -7.76 -6.75
N LEU A 70 15.57 -8.72 -6.61
CA LEU A 70 16.11 -9.44 -7.76
C LEU A 70 15.04 -10.27 -8.48
N LYS A 71 14.17 -10.98 -7.75
CA LYS A 71 13.07 -11.76 -8.35
C LYS A 71 12.11 -10.87 -9.14
N SER A 72 11.75 -9.72 -8.59
CA SER A 72 10.91 -8.72 -9.26
C SER A 72 11.57 -8.15 -10.52
N LEU A 73 12.90 -7.95 -10.49
CA LEU A 73 13.65 -7.49 -11.66
C LEU A 73 13.66 -8.52 -12.79
N LEU A 74 13.70 -9.82 -12.47
CA LEU A 74 13.86 -10.91 -13.44
C LEU A 74 12.53 -11.49 -13.96
N SER A 75 11.40 -11.24 -13.31
CA SER A 75 10.10 -11.72 -13.80
C SER A 75 9.75 -11.10 -15.16
N LYS A 76 9.46 -11.93 -16.16
CA LYS A 76 9.14 -11.55 -17.56
C LYS A 76 7.69 -11.06 -17.76
N GLU A 77 6.98 -10.67 -16.70
CA GLU A 77 5.58 -10.27 -16.81
C GLU A 77 5.47 -8.78 -17.14
N ASP A 78 5.44 -8.48 -18.45
CA ASP A 78 4.81 -7.28 -18.99
C ASP A 78 3.29 -7.42 -18.81
N LYS A 79 2.74 -6.90 -17.71
CA LYS A 79 1.29 -6.63 -17.63
C LYS A 79 1.03 -5.21 -18.08
N ILE A 80 0.65 -5.09 -19.36
CA ILE A 80 -0.18 -4.01 -19.85
C ILE A 80 -1.55 -4.13 -19.15
N ALA A 81 -1.79 -3.31 -18.13
CA ALA A 81 -3.12 -2.86 -17.71
C ALA A 81 -2.96 -1.64 -16.80
N ASP A 82 -3.37 -0.49 -17.33
CA ASP A 82 -3.49 0.84 -16.75
C ASP A 82 -2.33 1.43 -15.92
N GLY A 83 -1.94 2.65 -16.33
CA GLY A 83 -0.83 3.40 -15.77
C GLY A 83 -0.93 3.58 -14.26
N GLN A 84 -0.11 2.83 -13.54
CA GLN A 84 0.63 3.21 -12.36
C GLN A 84 1.73 2.16 -12.18
N SER A 85 2.99 2.59 -12.20
CA SER A 85 4.12 1.72 -11.84
C SER A 85 3.91 1.26 -10.39
N GLN A 86 3.27 0.11 -10.18
CA GLN A 86 2.83 -0.30 -8.84
C GLN A 86 4.02 -0.73 -8.00
N ALA A 87 4.56 0.22 -7.23
CA ALA A 87 5.32 -0.06 -6.04
C ALA A 87 4.59 -1.12 -5.21
N THR A 88 5.33 -2.07 -4.64
CA THR A 88 4.78 -3.15 -3.82
C THR A 88 3.85 -2.57 -2.75
N PRO A 89 2.57 -2.98 -2.68
CA PRO A 89 1.61 -2.35 -1.79
C PRO A 89 1.99 -2.58 -0.32
N LEU A 90 2.05 -1.50 0.45
CA LEU A 90 2.26 -1.54 1.90
C LEU A 90 0.93 -1.62 2.66
N VAL A 91 -0.15 -1.14 2.06
CA VAL A 91 -1.49 -1.19 2.65
C VAL A 91 -2.45 -1.93 1.72
N GLY A 92 -3.23 -2.85 2.27
CA GLY A 92 -4.30 -3.51 1.55
C GLY A 92 -5.66 -2.96 1.96
N ILE A 93 -6.39 -2.32 1.04
CA ILE A 93 -7.77 -1.89 1.25
C ILE A 93 -8.69 -2.97 0.71
N ILE A 94 -9.48 -3.58 1.57
CA ILE A 94 -10.44 -4.61 1.20
C ILE A 94 -11.86 -4.26 1.64
N MET A 95 -12.83 -4.71 0.86
CA MET A 95 -14.24 -4.52 1.15
C MET A 95 -15.08 -5.71 0.74
N GLY A 96 -16.20 -5.94 1.44
CA GLY A 96 -17.07 -7.08 1.19
C GLY A 96 -17.85 -6.97 -0.10
N SER A 97 -18.14 -5.74 -0.55
CA SER A 97 -18.94 -5.44 -1.74
C SER A 97 -18.44 -4.17 -2.45
N ASP A 98 -18.68 -4.07 -3.76
CA ASP A 98 -18.44 -2.84 -4.54
C ASP A 98 -19.26 -1.64 -4.04
N SER A 99 -20.44 -1.88 -3.48
CA SER A 99 -21.26 -0.86 -2.81
C SER A 99 -20.57 -0.16 -1.64
N ASP A 100 -19.52 -0.75 -1.08
CA ASP A 100 -18.72 -0.16 0.01
C ASP A 100 -17.65 0.81 -0.54
N LEU A 101 -17.31 0.71 -1.83
CA LEU A 101 -16.25 1.49 -2.48
C LEU A 101 -16.42 3.02 -2.35
N PRO A 102 -17.63 3.60 -2.45
CA PRO A 102 -17.81 5.04 -2.27
C PRO A 102 -17.33 5.56 -0.92
N ILE A 103 -17.31 4.71 0.11
CA ILE A 103 -16.78 5.02 1.45
C ILE A 103 -15.30 4.66 1.51
N MET A 104 -14.94 3.45 1.08
CA MET A 104 -13.58 2.93 1.20
C MET A 104 -12.55 3.67 0.35
N LYS A 105 -12.96 4.33 -0.74
CA LYS A 105 -12.07 5.18 -1.55
C LYS A 105 -11.46 6.35 -0.77
N GLU A 106 -12.09 6.79 0.32
CA GLU A 106 -11.52 7.86 1.16
C GLU A 106 -10.24 7.40 1.86
N ALA A 107 -10.10 6.10 2.14
CA ALA A 107 -8.82 5.54 2.59
C ALA A 107 -7.74 5.65 1.50
N ALA A 108 -8.08 5.29 0.25
CA ALA A 108 -7.17 5.36 -0.88
C ALA A 108 -6.65 6.79 -1.11
N LYS A 109 -7.54 7.79 -1.07
CA LYS A 109 -7.16 9.21 -1.20
C LYS A 109 -6.18 9.68 -0.14
N VAL A 110 -6.36 9.27 1.13
CA VAL A 110 -5.40 9.58 2.18
C VAL A 110 -4.07 8.93 1.90
N LEU A 111 -4.05 7.65 1.50
CA LEU A 111 -2.80 6.96 1.18
C LEU A 111 -2.08 7.62 -0.01
N ASP A 112 -2.81 8.14 -1.01
CA ASP A 112 -2.25 8.94 -2.11
C ASP A 112 -1.56 10.21 -1.59
N ILE A 113 -2.20 10.97 -0.69
CA ILE A 113 -1.63 12.18 -0.06
C ILE A 113 -0.31 11.85 0.64
N PHE A 114 -0.26 10.70 1.34
CA PHE A 114 0.93 10.24 2.05
C PHE A 114 1.92 9.49 1.17
N GLY A 115 1.65 9.31 -0.13
CA GLY A 115 2.47 8.55 -1.06
C GLY A 115 2.73 7.11 -0.59
N VAL A 116 1.75 6.49 0.07
CA VAL A 116 1.83 5.11 0.55
C VAL A 116 1.28 4.21 -0.56
N PRO A 117 2.03 3.25 -1.11
CA PRO A 117 1.50 2.35 -2.12
C PRO A 117 0.48 1.40 -1.48
N TYR A 118 -0.65 1.21 -2.16
CA TYR A 118 -1.74 0.35 -1.70
C TYR A 118 -2.35 -0.46 -2.83
N GLU A 119 -3.13 -1.46 -2.45
CA GLU A 119 -4.05 -2.16 -3.35
C GLU A 119 -5.49 -2.02 -2.85
N VAL A 120 -6.45 -2.06 -3.78
CA VAL A 120 -7.89 -2.07 -3.48
C VAL A 120 -8.49 -3.36 -4.03
N ARG A 121 -9.20 -4.13 -3.21
CA ARG A 121 -9.82 -5.40 -3.63
C ARG A 121 -11.21 -5.61 -3.02
N ILE A 122 -12.07 -6.29 -3.78
CA ILE A 122 -13.32 -6.86 -3.24
C ILE A 122 -13.01 -8.26 -2.70
N VAL A 123 -13.22 -8.45 -1.40
CA VAL A 123 -12.96 -9.70 -0.68
C VAL A 123 -14.12 -9.93 0.28
N SER A 124 -15.03 -10.83 -0.09
CA SER A 124 -16.24 -11.10 0.70
C SER A 124 -16.03 -12.26 1.67
N ALA A 125 -16.14 -11.99 2.98
CA ALA A 125 -16.04 -13.04 4.00
C ALA A 125 -17.18 -14.06 3.92
N HIS A 126 -18.37 -13.66 3.48
CA HIS A 126 -19.53 -14.55 3.41
C HIS A 126 -19.70 -15.23 2.05
N ARG A 127 -19.28 -14.57 0.96
CA ARG A 127 -19.54 -15.03 -0.42
C ARG A 127 -18.32 -15.69 -1.06
N THR A 128 -17.12 -15.34 -0.61
CA THR A 128 -15.85 -15.88 -1.12
C THR A 128 -14.87 -16.15 0.04
N PRO A 129 -15.26 -16.99 1.02
CA PRO A 129 -14.45 -17.20 2.24
C PRO A 129 -13.05 -17.76 1.94
N GLU A 130 -12.89 -18.60 0.91
CA GLU A 130 -11.58 -19.14 0.51
C GLU A 130 -10.67 -18.04 -0.03
N LEU A 131 -11.19 -17.14 -0.87
CA LEU A 131 -10.44 -15.98 -1.37
C LEU A 131 -9.98 -15.08 -0.22
N MET A 132 -10.88 -14.83 0.75
CA MET A 132 -10.58 -14.05 1.95
C MET A 132 -9.47 -14.71 2.78
N ASN A 133 -9.53 -16.03 2.99
CA ASN A 133 -8.50 -16.78 3.69
C ASN A 133 -7.14 -16.69 2.97
N VAL A 134 -7.12 -16.93 1.66
CA VAL A 134 -5.91 -16.84 0.82
C VAL A 134 -5.32 -15.43 0.86
N TYR A 135 -6.16 -14.40 0.78
CA TYR A 135 -5.73 -13.01 0.87
C TYR A 135 -5.04 -12.73 2.21
N ALA A 136 -5.71 -13.06 3.33
CA ALA A 136 -5.22 -12.78 4.68
C ALA A 136 -3.89 -13.50 4.98
N LYS A 137 -3.81 -14.80 4.67
CA LYS A 137 -2.60 -15.62 4.91
C LYS A 137 -1.41 -15.19 4.06
N SER A 138 -1.65 -14.70 2.85
CA SER A 138 -0.58 -14.31 1.93
C SER A 138 -0.14 -12.85 2.09
N ALA A 139 -0.97 -11.96 2.66
CA ALA A 139 -0.73 -10.52 2.71
C ALA A 139 0.67 -10.14 3.23
N HIS A 140 1.09 -10.69 4.38
CA HIS A 140 2.41 -10.40 4.96
C HIS A 140 3.58 -10.83 4.07
N LYS A 141 3.40 -11.86 3.25
CA LYS A 141 4.42 -12.36 2.30
C LYS A 141 4.52 -11.47 1.06
N ARG A 142 3.47 -10.71 0.75
CA ARG A 142 3.39 -9.79 -0.40
C ARG A 142 3.94 -8.39 -0.10
N GLY A 143 4.38 -8.14 1.13
CA GLY A 143 4.92 -6.84 1.55
C GLY A 143 3.91 -5.93 2.24
N ILE A 144 2.63 -6.32 2.31
CA ILE A 144 1.61 -5.57 3.07
C ILE A 144 1.98 -5.56 4.54
N GLN A 145 1.86 -4.38 5.15
CA GLN A 145 2.13 -4.11 6.55
C GLN A 145 0.84 -3.83 7.34
N VAL A 146 -0.20 -3.28 6.69
CA VAL A 146 -1.49 -2.99 7.32
C VAL A 146 -2.64 -3.34 6.38
N ILE A 147 -3.71 -3.92 6.90
CA ILE A 147 -4.94 -4.18 6.13
C ILE A 147 -6.05 -3.26 6.65
N ILE A 148 -6.71 -2.53 5.75
CA ILE A 148 -7.92 -1.76 6.03
C ILE A 148 -9.11 -2.54 5.46
N ALA A 149 -10.03 -2.95 6.32
CA ALA A 149 -11.16 -3.81 5.94
C ALA A 149 -12.50 -3.12 6.24
N GLY A 150 -13.31 -2.93 5.20
CA GLY A 150 -14.66 -2.36 5.28
C GLY A 150 -15.75 -3.42 5.13
N ALA A 151 -16.76 -3.38 5.99
CA ALA A 151 -17.98 -4.20 5.84
C ALA A 151 -19.16 -3.58 6.60
N GLY A 152 -20.39 -3.90 6.17
CA GLY A 152 -21.63 -3.44 6.81
C GLY A 152 -22.52 -4.59 7.30
N GLY A 153 -23.46 -4.28 8.20
CA GLY A 153 -24.39 -5.24 8.79
C GLY A 153 -23.70 -6.21 9.74
N ALA A 154 -23.85 -7.52 9.49
CA ALA A 154 -23.09 -8.58 10.16
C ALA A 154 -21.64 -8.59 9.65
N ALA A 155 -20.86 -7.60 10.06
CA ALA A 155 -19.66 -7.16 9.37
C ALA A 155 -18.39 -7.97 9.72
N HIS A 156 -18.36 -9.24 9.31
CA HIS A 156 -17.33 -10.21 9.75
C HIS A 156 -15.96 -10.06 9.06
N LEU A 157 -15.87 -9.33 7.93
CA LEU A 157 -14.64 -9.29 7.14
C LEU A 157 -13.39 -8.90 7.94
N PRO A 158 -13.38 -7.83 8.75
CA PRO A 158 -12.16 -7.45 9.48
C PRO A 158 -11.74 -8.51 10.51
N GLY A 159 -12.70 -9.07 11.25
CA GLY A 159 -12.43 -10.09 12.27
C GLY A 159 -11.90 -11.39 11.67
N MET A 160 -12.50 -11.86 10.57
CA MET A 160 -12.04 -13.07 9.87
C MET A 160 -10.68 -12.88 9.20
N VAL A 161 -10.38 -11.68 8.71
CA VAL A 161 -9.05 -11.39 8.17
C VAL A 161 -8.02 -11.34 9.29
N ALA A 162 -8.35 -10.72 10.42
CA ALA A 162 -7.48 -10.65 11.60
C ALA A 162 -7.17 -12.04 12.18
N SER A 163 -8.09 -13.01 12.08
CA SER A 163 -7.82 -14.39 12.56
C SER A 163 -6.86 -15.17 11.66
N GLU A 164 -6.67 -14.75 10.41
CA GLU A 164 -5.91 -15.48 9.40
C GLU A 164 -4.60 -14.77 9.01
N THR A 165 -4.23 -13.68 9.70
CA THR A 165 -3.04 -12.90 9.38
C THR A 165 -2.32 -12.38 10.63
N PRO A 166 -0.98 -12.28 10.63
CA PRO A 166 -0.24 -11.66 11.72
C PRO A 166 -0.21 -10.12 11.64
N LEU A 167 -0.75 -9.54 10.56
CA LEU A 167 -0.73 -8.10 10.32
C LEU A 167 -1.80 -7.36 11.12
N PRO A 168 -1.57 -6.08 11.48
CA PRO A 168 -2.62 -5.22 12.00
C PRO A 168 -3.76 -5.06 10.99
N VAL A 169 -5.00 -5.23 11.48
CA VAL A 169 -6.22 -5.03 10.70
C VAL A 169 -7.00 -3.85 11.28
N VAL A 170 -7.22 -2.84 10.44
CA VAL A 170 -8.04 -1.66 10.75
C VAL A 170 -9.44 -1.87 10.16
N ALA A 171 -10.45 -1.85 11.02
CA ALA A 171 -11.83 -2.14 10.69
C ALA A 171 -12.62 -0.84 10.45
N VAL A 172 -13.30 -0.75 9.31
CA VAL A 172 -14.19 0.37 8.94
C VAL A 172 -15.64 -0.12 8.96
N PRO A 173 -16.43 0.25 9.97
CA PRO A 173 -17.84 -0.09 10.01
C PRO A 173 -18.59 0.68 8.92
N ILE A 174 -19.20 -0.03 7.97
CA ILE A 174 -19.98 0.57 6.90
C ILE A 174 -21.44 0.66 7.33
N ARG A 175 -22.01 1.87 7.27
CA ARG A 175 -23.39 2.13 7.65
C ARG A 175 -24.37 1.37 6.77
N GLY A 176 -25.02 0.36 7.35
CA GLY A 176 -26.19 -0.29 6.77
C GLY A 176 -27.45 0.58 6.82
N SER A 177 -28.52 0.10 6.19
CA SER A 177 -29.79 0.85 6.05
C SER A 177 -30.62 0.95 7.33
N GLN A 178 -30.56 -0.06 8.22
CA GLN A 178 -31.52 -0.17 9.32
C GLN A 178 -31.01 0.35 10.67
N LEU A 179 -29.77 0.03 11.06
CA LEU A 179 -29.26 0.27 12.42
C LEU A 179 -28.21 1.38 12.50
N GLY A 180 -28.12 2.23 11.47
CA GLY A 180 -27.18 3.35 11.44
C GLY A 180 -25.70 2.95 11.50
N GLY A 181 -25.38 1.66 11.32
CA GLY A 181 -24.02 1.11 11.43
C GLY A 181 -23.68 0.53 12.81
N LEU A 182 -24.60 0.55 13.79
CA LEU A 182 -24.36 -0.04 15.11
C LEU A 182 -24.12 -1.55 15.03
N ASP A 183 -24.87 -2.25 14.18
CA ASP A 183 -24.64 -3.65 13.83
C ASP A 183 -23.22 -3.92 13.36
N SER A 184 -22.72 -3.05 12.50
CA SER A 184 -21.40 -3.14 11.88
C SER A 184 -20.30 -2.89 12.92
N VAL A 185 -20.49 -1.88 13.77
CA VAL A 185 -19.58 -1.57 14.89
C VAL A 185 -19.49 -2.75 15.85
N LEU A 186 -20.62 -3.24 16.35
CA LEU A 186 -20.63 -4.31 17.35
C LEU A 186 -20.07 -5.62 16.79
N SER A 187 -20.31 -5.90 15.49
CA SER A 187 -19.76 -7.06 14.79
C SER A 187 -18.23 -7.03 14.67
N MET A 188 -17.62 -5.85 14.68
CA MET A 188 -16.17 -5.66 14.51
C MET A 188 -15.44 -5.34 15.82
N LEU A 189 -16.12 -4.73 16.79
CA LEU A 189 -15.53 -4.23 18.05
C LEU A 189 -15.30 -5.35 19.07
N GLN A 190 -16.31 -6.20 19.27
CA GLN A 190 -16.34 -7.18 20.35
C GLN A 190 -15.64 -8.50 19.97
N MET A 191 -14.43 -8.40 19.42
CA MET A 191 -13.65 -9.58 19.08
C MET A 191 -13.27 -10.38 20.34
N PRO A 192 -13.34 -11.73 20.30
CA PRO A 192 -12.85 -12.56 21.39
C PRO A 192 -11.36 -12.37 21.67
N ARG A 193 -10.92 -12.80 22.86
CA ARG A 193 -9.51 -12.73 23.28
C ARG A 193 -8.61 -13.43 22.25
N GLY A 194 -7.53 -12.75 21.86
CA GLY A 194 -6.49 -13.29 20.98
C GLY A 194 -6.51 -12.74 19.55
N ILE A 195 -7.66 -12.29 19.04
CA ILE A 195 -7.78 -11.78 17.66
C ILE A 195 -8.26 -10.31 17.67
N PRO A 196 -7.36 -9.33 17.79
CA PRO A 196 -7.75 -7.92 17.86
C PRO A 196 -8.05 -7.32 16.48
N THR A 197 -8.96 -6.35 16.46
CA THR A 197 -9.21 -5.43 15.34
C THR A 197 -9.09 -3.99 15.85
N ALA A 198 -8.48 -3.11 15.06
CA ALA A 198 -8.44 -1.68 15.37
C ALA A 198 -9.61 -0.98 14.67
N ILE A 199 -10.65 -0.61 15.41
CA ILE A 199 -11.87 -0.04 14.83
C ILE A 199 -11.83 1.49 14.77
N VAL A 200 -12.31 2.07 13.67
CA VAL A 200 -12.52 3.51 13.52
C VAL A 200 -14.02 3.86 13.51
N GLY A 201 -14.35 5.16 13.38
CA GLY A 201 -15.73 5.61 13.29
C GLY A 201 -16.49 5.04 12.09
N ILE A 202 -17.81 5.00 12.18
CA ILE A 202 -18.70 4.54 11.10
C ILE A 202 -18.45 5.36 9.83
N ASN A 203 -18.32 4.69 8.69
CA ASN A 203 -17.98 5.24 7.38
C ASN A 203 -16.65 6.01 7.32
N ASN A 204 -15.79 5.91 8.33
CA ASN A 204 -14.61 6.76 8.43
C ASN A 204 -13.35 6.06 7.87
N ALA A 205 -13.37 5.77 6.57
CA ALA A 205 -12.23 5.17 5.88
C ALA A 205 -11.01 6.10 5.84
N GLU A 206 -11.22 7.42 5.89
CA GLU A 206 -10.16 8.43 6.03
C GLU A 206 -9.32 8.17 7.29
N ASN A 207 -9.96 8.08 8.47
CA ASN A 207 -9.25 7.78 9.71
C ASN A 207 -8.63 6.39 9.72
N ALA A 208 -9.18 5.43 8.98
CA ALA A 208 -8.57 4.11 8.86
C ALA A 208 -7.21 4.20 8.15
N ALA A 209 -7.13 4.98 7.08
CA ALA A 209 -5.88 5.24 6.39
C ALA A 209 -4.91 6.07 7.25
N LEU A 210 -5.37 7.09 7.97
CA LEU A 210 -4.51 7.84 8.89
C LEU A 210 -3.94 6.94 10.00
N LEU A 211 -4.72 5.99 10.52
CA LEU A 211 -4.24 5.00 11.49
C LEU A 211 -3.21 4.05 10.86
N ALA A 212 -3.43 3.60 9.62
CA ALA A 212 -2.47 2.82 8.88
C ALA A 212 -1.15 3.59 8.66
N VAL A 213 -1.22 4.86 8.26
CA VAL A 213 -0.06 5.74 8.11
C VAL A 213 0.69 5.89 9.44
N ARG A 214 -0.02 6.12 10.56
CA ARG A 214 0.61 6.20 11.89
C ARG A 214 1.31 4.89 12.28
N THR A 215 0.73 3.76 11.89
CA THR A 215 1.32 2.43 12.12
C THR A 215 2.61 2.27 11.31
N LEU A 216 2.59 2.66 10.03
CA LEU A 216 3.78 2.65 9.17
C LEU A 216 4.84 3.65 9.64
N ALA A 217 4.46 4.81 10.14
CA ALA A 217 5.36 5.86 10.60
C ALA A 217 6.29 5.42 11.76
N ILE A 218 5.94 4.36 12.49
CA ILE A 218 6.83 3.73 13.48
C ILE A 218 8.12 3.21 12.83
N LEU A 219 8.03 2.75 11.57
CA LEU A 219 9.15 2.16 10.82
C LEU A 219 9.73 3.11 9.77
N TYR A 220 8.97 4.10 9.31
CA TYR A 220 9.36 5.00 8.22
C TYR A 220 9.40 6.47 8.70
N PRO A 221 10.60 7.03 9.00
CA PRO A 221 10.75 8.41 9.47
C PRO A 221 10.12 9.47 8.54
N ASP A 222 10.19 9.27 7.23
CA ASP A 222 9.57 10.17 6.24
C ASP A 222 8.04 10.20 6.34
N MET A 223 7.41 9.08 6.76
CA MET A 223 5.97 9.05 7.02
C MET A 223 5.63 9.76 8.33
N GLN A 224 6.49 9.66 9.34
CA GLN A 224 6.33 10.42 10.58
C GLN A 224 6.39 11.92 10.33
N ALA A 225 7.35 12.39 9.54
CA ALA A 225 7.47 13.80 9.15
C ALA A 225 6.22 14.29 8.38
N ARG A 226 5.74 13.50 7.41
CA ARG A 226 4.49 13.82 6.68
C ARG A 226 3.27 13.87 7.59
N MET A 227 3.18 13.00 8.59
CA MET A 227 2.08 13.01 9.57
C MET A 227 2.13 14.27 10.45
N ILE A 228 3.32 14.71 10.88
CA ILE A 228 3.49 15.97 11.62
C ILE A 228 3.03 17.15 10.76
N GLN A 229 3.44 17.21 9.49
CA GLN A 229 3.01 18.25 8.57
C GLN A 229 1.49 18.25 8.38
N TYR A 230 0.89 17.08 8.15
CA TYR A 230 -0.57 16.95 8.02
C TYR A 230 -1.32 17.48 9.26
N GLN A 231 -0.80 17.25 10.47
CA GLN A 231 -1.39 17.79 11.70
C GLN A 231 -1.24 19.31 11.81
N GLN A 232 -0.13 19.88 11.33
CA GLN A 232 0.08 21.32 11.25
C GLN A 232 -0.89 21.95 10.24
N ASP A 233 -1.00 21.39 9.04
CA ASP A 233 -1.90 21.87 7.99
C ASP A 233 -3.36 21.89 8.46
N MET A 234 -3.79 20.85 9.21
CA MET A 234 -5.13 20.80 9.81
C MET A 234 -5.33 21.89 10.88
N THR A 235 -4.28 22.19 11.67
CA THR A 235 -4.33 23.26 12.66
C THR A 235 -4.50 24.61 11.96
N ASP A 236 -3.69 24.87 10.94
CA ASP A 236 -3.75 26.11 10.16
C ASP A 236 -5.09 26.28 9.44
N ASP A 237 -5.69 25.19 8.95
CA ASP A 237 -7.01 25.21 8.33
C ASP A 237 -8.13 25.58 9.33
N VAL A 238 -8.07 25.04 10.56
CA VAL A 238 -9.02 25.39 11.62
C VAL A 238 -8.86 26.85 12.03
N LEU A 239 -7.64 27.34 12.23
CA LEU A 239 -7.38 28.74 12.56
C LEU A 239 -7.92 29.68 11.47
N ARG A 240 -7.63 29.39 10.19
CA ARG A 240 -8.12 30.16 9.05
C ARG A 240 -9.65 30.19 8.97
N LYS A 241 -10.32 29.05 9.23
CA LYS A 241 -11.78 28.98 9.30
C LYS A 241 -12.33 29.75 10.49
N GLY A 242 -11.63 29.73 11.63
CA GLY A 242 -11.95 30.51 12.81
C GLY A 242 -11.90 32.01 12.55
N ASP A 243 -10.81 32.50 11.96
CA ASP A 243 -10.65 33.91 11.58
C ASP A 243 -11.74 34.35 10.61
N LYS A 244 -11.98 33.56 9.55
CA LYS A 244 -13.05 33.83 8.58
C LYS A 244 -14.44 33.90 9.25
N LEU A 245 -14.71 33.05 10.23
CA LEU A 245 -15.98 33.06 10.97
C LEU A 245 -16.10 34.29 11.87
N MET A 246 -15.01 34.74 12.51
CA MET A 246 -14.99 35.96 13.32
C MET A 246 -15.20 37.21 12.46
N ASP A 247 -14.56 37.27 11.29
CA ASP A 247 -14.64 38.42 10.38
C ASP A 247 -16.02 38.57 9.73
N LEU A 248 -16.64 37.46 9.30
CA LEU A 248 -17.92 37.48 8.57
C LEU A 248 -19.15 37.38 9.48
N GLY A 249 -18.98 36.92 10.73
CA GLY A 249 -20.08 36.41 11.54
C GLY A 249 -20.65 35.09 10.99
N TRP A 250 -21.49 34.42 11.78
CA TRP A 250 -22.02 33.09 11.40
C TRP A 250 -22.96 33.14 10.19
N GLU A 251 -23.72 34.21 10.00
CA GLU A 251 -24.61 34.41 8.84
C GLU A 251 -23.78 34.54 7.56
N GLY A 252 -22.86 35.51 7.51
CA GLY A 252 -22.01 35.72 6.34
C GLY A 252 -21.08 34.54 6.04
N TYR A 253 -20.68 33.78 7.06
CA TYR A 253 -19.89 32.56 6.86
C TYR A 253 -20.67 31.45 6.15
N LEU A 254 -21.95 31.23 6.50
CA LEU A 254 -22.80 30.22 5.88
C LEU A 254 -23.11 30.54 4.42
N ASP A 255 -23.31 31.81 4.08
CA ASP A 255 -23.53 32.26 2.70
C ASP A 255 -22.27 32.13 1.82
N SER A 256 -21.10 32.00 2.43
CA SER A 256 -19.80 31.88 1.76
C SER A 256 -19.31 30.44 1.57
N ARG A 257 -20.13 29.44 1.93
CA ARG A 257 -19.83 28.00 1.87
C ARG A 257 -20.41 27.35 0.62
#